data_AF-E8MXW0-F1
#
_entry.id   AF-E8MXW0-F1
#
_cell.length_a   1.000
_cell.length_b   1.000
_cell.length_c   1.000
_cell.angle_alpha   90.00
_cell.angle_beta   90.00
_cell.angle_gamma   90.00
#
_symmetry.space_group_name_H-M   'P 1'
#
loop_
_entity.id
_entity.type
_entity.pdbx_description
1 polymer ?
#
loop_
_entity_poly.entity_id
_entity_poly.type
_entity_poly.pdbx_seq_one_letter_code
_entity_poly.pdbx_strand_id
1 'polypeptide(L)'
;MSFAFRRHDYNLNEFDRCEKHGCPLMQVTAQAQPVCLMEWLALKAGERTVRDILPKDEGEYDLPALILDNGFMLPVVRAYPLAQKKRRVPPYLLPFLGGGNTAAVTDRFVGWWVSDLYHTRGETPLREAVMAMIRPPWKRGTTREDADNDRDAVLLHLALDILLYLLEDEEIRRYEP
;
A
#
# COMPACT_ATOMS: atom_id res chain seq x y z
N MET A 1 -6.30 28.06 9.16
CA MET A 1 -5.91 27.28 10.37
C MET A 1 -4.67 26.51 9.98
N SER A 2 -3.53 26.68 10.66
CA SER A 2 -2.35 25.87 10.35
C SER A 2 -2.62 24.45 10.83
N PHE A 3 -2.67 23.50 9.89
CA PHE A 3 -2.93 22.09 10.14
C PHE A 3 -1.70 21.45 10.82
N ALA A 4 -1.47 21.79 12.08
CA ALA A 4 -0.50 21.07 12.91
C ALA A 4 -1.18 19.81 13.48
N PHE A 5 -1.09 18.73 12.71
CA PHE A 5 -0.93 17.33 13.15
C PHE A 5 -1.59 16.93 14.48
N ARG A 6 -2.87 16.57 14.45
CA ARG A 6 -3.42 15.62 15.42
C ARG A 6 -3.42 14.22 14.79
N ARG A 7 -2.26 13.54 14.87
CA ARG A 7 -2.06 12.07 14.84
C ARG A 7 -3.19 11.29 14.13
N HIS A 8 -3.11 11.24 12.79
CA HIS A 8 -4.03 10.66 11.78
C HIS A 8 -5.17 9.76 12.28
N ASP A 9 -6.31 10.38 12.62
CA ASP A 9 -7.60 9.73 12.82
C ASP A 9 -8.54 10.19 11.68
N TYR A 10 -8.21 9.81 10.44
CA TYR A 10 -9.06 10.13 9.30
C TYR A 10 -10.40 9.42 9.45
N ASN A 11 -11.49 10.17 9.52
CA ASN A 11 -12.82 9.59 9.36
C ASN A 11 -13.01 9.25 7.88
N LEU A 12 -12.71 8.00 7.50
CA LEU A 12 -12.80 7.54 6.12
C LEU A 12 -14.20 7.77 5.50
N ASN A 13 -15.27 7.90 6.30
CA ASN A 13 -16.61 8.17 5.79
C ASN A 13 -16.80 9.61 5.28
N GLU A 14 -15.91 10.54 5.64
CA GLU A 14 -15.97 11.94 5.21
C GLU A 14 -15.33 12.17 3.84
N PHE A 15 -14.56 11.20 3.34
CA PHE A 15 -13.97 11.27 2.01
C PHE A 15 -14.98 10.90 0.93
N ASP A 16 -15.07 11.75 -0.09
CA ASP A 16 -15.65 11.36 -1.38
C ASP A 16 -14.93 10.13 -1.93
N ARG A 17 -15.64 9.36 -2.76
CA ARG A 17 -15.16 8.06 -3.22
C ARG A 17 -14.96 8.04 -4.72
N CYS A 18 -13.85 7.46 -5.14
CA CYS A 18 -13.55 7.26 -6.55
C CYS A 18 -14.54 6.25 -7.13
N GLU A 19 -15.28 6.62 -8.18
CA GLU A 19 -16.26 5.73 -8.83
C GLU A 19 -15.62 4.44 -9.38
N LYS A 20 -14.36 4.52 -9.82
CA LYS A 20 -13.65 3.41 -10.45
C LYS A 20 -13.07 2.41 -9.45
N HIS A 21 -12.54 2.89 -8.32
CA HIS A 21 -11.79 2.04 -7.36
C HIS A 21 -12.45 1.94 -5.98
N GLY A 22 -13.46 2.76 -5.69
CA GLY A 22 -14.14 2.85 -4.39
C GLY A 22 -13.27 3.40 -3.25
N CYS A 23 -12.02 3.78 -3.53
CA CYS A 23 -11.07 4.32 -2.56
C CYS A 23 -11.34 5.80 -2.26
N PRO A 24 -10.73 6.37 -1.22
CA PRO A 24 -10.86 7.78 -0.89
C PRO A 24 -10.33 8.67 -2.02
N LEU A 25 -11.03 9.79 -2.24
CA LEU A 25 -10.57 10.91 -3.06
C LEU A 25 -10.03 12.00 -2.13
N MET A 26 -8.80 12.43 -2.35
CA MET A 26 -8.19 13.53 -1.61
C MET A 26 -8.45 14.85 -2.32
N GLN A 27 -8.99 15.84 -1.61
CA GLN A 27 -9.11 17.21 -2.10
C GLN A 27 -8.68 18.18 -1.00
N VAL A 28 -7.49 18.79 -1.17
CA VAL A 28 -6.85 19.62 -0.12
C VAL A 28 -7.41 21.04 -0.04
N THR A 29 -7.98 21.55 -1.13
CA THR A 29 -8.67 22.85 -1.20
C THR A 29 -9.84 22.78 -2.16
N ALA A 30 -10.81 23.70 -2.04
CA ALA A 30 -11.98 23.74 -2.94
C ALA A 30 -11.61 23.93 -4.42
N GLN A 31 -10.44 24.52 -4.71
CA GLN A 31 -9.94 24.74 -6.06
C GLN A 31 -9.09 23.58 -6.58
N ALA A 32 -8.60 22.71 -5.70
CA ALA A 32 -7.81 21.55 -6.10
C ALA A 32 -8.69 20.50 -6.79
N GLN A 33 -8.14 19.83 -7.80
CA GLN A 33 -8.79 18.67 -8.40
C GLN A 33 -8.73 17.49 -7.42
N PRO A 34 -9.82 16.76 -7.19
CA PRO A 34 -9.80 15.56 -6.35
C PRO A 34 -8.86 14.49 -6.94
N VAL A 35 -8.04 13.88 -6.09
CA VAL A 35 -7.05 12.86 -6.47
C VAL A 35 -7.43 11.51 -5.90
N CYS A 36 -7.51 10.51 -6.77
CA CYS A 36 -7.78 9.12 -6.40
C CYS A 36 -6.56 8.48 -5.74
N LEU A 37 -6.74 7.96 -4.51
CA LEU A 37 -5.68 7.28 -3.76
C LEU A 37 -5.00 6.16 -4.58
N MET A 38 -5.77 5.32 -5.25
CA MET A 38 -5.23 4.19 -6.00
C MET A 38 -4.51 4.61 -7.28
N GLU A 39 -4.95 5.68 -7.93
CA GLU A 39 -4.26 6.21 -9.12
C GLU A 39 -2.95 6.89 -8.73
N TRP A 40 -2.96 7.68 -7.65
CA TRP A 40 -1.74 8.23 -7.08
C TRP A 40 -0.76 7.12 -6.66
N LEU A 41 -1.23 6.11 -5.93
CA LEU A 41 -0.38 5.00 -5.50
C LEU A 41 0.16 4.20 -6.69
N ALA A 42 -0.63 3.99 -7.75
CA ALA A 42 -0.15 3.35 -8.98
C ALA A 42 0.97 4.16 -9.66
N LEU A 43 0.87 5.49 -9.68
CA LEU A 43 1.93 6.35 -10.24
C LEU A 43 3.20 6.31 -9.38
N LYS A 44 3.06 6.26 -8.05
CA LYS A 44 4.20 6.29 -7.12
C LYS A 44 4.87 4.95 -6.94
N ALA A 45 4.11 3.86 -6.92
CA ALA A 45 4.59 2.54 -6.53
C ALA A 45 4.45 1.47 -7.60
N GLY A 46 3.51 1.61 -8.55
CA GLY A 46 3.29 0.61 -9.59
C GLY A 46 4.55 0.32 -10.40
N GLU A 47 4.85 -0.97 -10.59
CA GLU A 47 6.01 -1.49 -11.33
C GLU A 47 7.38 -1.03 -10.80
N ARG A 48 7.43 -0.40 -9.62
CA ARG A 48 8.69 0.04 -9.00
C ARG A 48 9.38 -1.09 -8.27
N THR A 49 10.70 -0.98 -8.20
CA THR A 49 11.52 -1.93 -7.47
C THR A 49 11.78 -1.43 -6.05
N VAL A 50 11.83 -2.36 -5.10
CA VAL A 50 12.23 -2.12 -3.72
C VAL A 50 13.75 -1.91 -3.71
N ARG A 51 14.17 -0.72 -3.31
CA ARG A 51 15.56 -0.32 -3.20
C ARG A 51 16.14 -0.62 -1.84
N ASP A 52 15.35 -0.40 -0.79
CA ASP A 52 15.77 -0.55 0.60
C ASP A 52 14.58 -0.88 1.50
N ILE A 53 14.85 -1.22 2.76
CA ILE A 53 13.85 -1.45 3.78
C ILE A 53 14.13 -0.61 5.01
N LEU A 54 13.07 -0.03 5.58
CA LEU A 54 13.11 0.48 6.95
C LEU A 54 12.56 -0.63 7.85
N PRO A 55 13.41 -1.26 8.68
CA PRO A 55 12.95 -2.27 9.61
C PRO A 55 12.05 -1.63 10.67
N LYS A 56 11.34 -2.48 11.41
CA LYS A 56 10.60 -2.05 12.59
C LYS A 56 11.60 -1.69 13.70
N ASP A 57 11.67 -0.42 14.09
CA ASP A 57 12.45 0.05 15.26
C ASP A 57 11.65 -0.13 16.58
N GLU A 58 12.09 0.47 17.71
CA GLU A 58 11.47 0.36 19.05
C GLU A 58 10.85 1.71 19.54
N GLY A 59 10.07 2.40 18.71
CA GLY A 59 9.25 3.58 19.00
C GLY A 59 7.71 3.39 18.93
N GLU A 60 6.97 4.49 19.08
CA GLU A 60 5.48 4.50 19.10
C GLU A 60 4.87 4.31 17.68
N TYR A 61 5.69 4.46 16.62
CA TYR A 61 5.29 4.45 15.21
C TYR A 61 6.14 3.50 14.34
N ASP A 62 6.47 2.30 14.83
CA ASP A 62 7.30 1.37 14.06
C ASP A 62 6.44 0.45 13.18
N LEU A 63 6.02 0.97 12.04
CA LEU A 63 5.69 0.10 10.93
C LEU A 63 6.93 -0.07 10.06
N PRO A 64 7.30 -1.31 9.69
CA PRO A 64 8.32 -1.48 8.68
C PRO A 64 7.85 -0.87 7.37
N ALA A 65 8.78 -0.36 6.57
CA ALA A 65 8.48 0.22 5.28
C ALA A 65 9.39 -0.30 4.17
N LEU A 66 8.86 -0.38 2.95
CA LEU A 66 9.68 -0.60 1.76
C LEU A 66 9.99 0.76 1.13
N ILE A 67 11.25 0.99 0.80
CA ILE A 67 11.69 2.17 0.06
C ILE A 67 11.86 1.76 -1.39
N LEU A 68 11.12 2.42 -2.29
CA LEU A 68 11.15 2.14 -3.71
C LEU A 68 12.31 2.90 -4.40
N ASP A 69 12.63 2.52 -5.64
CA ASP A 69 13.72 3.11 -6.42
C ASP A 69 13.59 4.62 -6.67
N ASN A 70 12.38 5.16 -6.62
CA ASN A 70 12.08 6.58 -6.71
C ASN A 70 12.06 7.29 -5.34
N GLY A 71 12.42 6.59 -4.26
CA GLY A 71 12.40 7.11 -2.89
C GLY A 71 11.02 7.10 -2.23
N PHE A 72 9.97 6.62 -2.90
CA PHE A 72 8.64 6.50 -2.29
C PHE A 72 8.61 5.40 -1.23
N MET A 73 7.92 5.66 -0.12
CA MET A 73 7.81 4.75 1.01
C MET A 73 6.47 4.03 1.00
N LEU A 74 6.50 2.69 1.07
CA LEU A 74 5.33 1.85 1.31
C LEU A 74 5.28 1.42 2.78
N PRO A 75 4.41 2.03 3.61
CA PRO A 75 4.27 1.66 5.02
C PRO A 75 3.51 0.33 5.15
N VAL A 76 4.13 -0.68 5.77
CA VAL A 76 3.59 -2.05 5.81
C VAL A 76 3.05 -2.37 7.21
N VAL A 77 1.75 -2.65 7.29
CA VAL A 77 1.09 -3.14 8.51
C VAL A 77 1.39 -4.63 8.69
N ARG A 78 1.22 -5.42 7.63
CA ARG A 78 1.45 -6.87 7.61
C ARG A 78 1.87 -7.33 6.21
N ALA A 79 2.71 -8.36 6.14
CA ALA A 79 3.05 -9.05 4.89
C ALA A 79 2.52 -10.48 4.91
N TYR A 80 1.89 -10.92 3.82
CA TYR A 80 1.26 -12.23 3.67
C TYR A 80 1.91 -12.99 2.51
N PRO A 81 2.71 -14.03 2.78
CA PRO A 81 3.21 -14.90 1.72
C PRO A 81 2.05 -15.63 1.06
N LEU A 82 1.93 -15.51 -0.25
CA LEU A 82 0.88 -16.20 -1.03
C LEU A 82 1.25 -17.66 -1.34
N ALA A 83 2.46 -18.05 -0.97
CA ALA A 83 3.06 -19.37 -1.12
C ALA A 83 2.36 -20.50 -0.35
N GLN A 84 1.04 -20.71 -0.47
CA GLN A 84 0.40 -21.95 0.01
C GLN A 84 -0.76 -22.40 -0.88
N LYS A 85 -0.46 -23.51 -1.59
CA LYS A 85 -1.27 -24.37 -2.46
C LYS A 85 -2.63 -24.89 -1.92
N LYS A 86 -3.27 -24.24 -0.94
CA LYS A 86 -4.56 -24.71 -0.38
C LYS A 86 -5.61 -23.64 -0.08
N ARG A 87 -5.32 -22.34 -0.20
CA ARG A 87 -6.33 -21.30 0.07
C ARG A 87 -6.97 -20.83 -1.24
N ARG A 88 -8.22 -21.24 -1.48
CA ARG A 88 -9.15 -20.61 -2.46
C ARG A 88 -9.62 -19.23 -1.98
N VAL A 89 -8.76 -18.49 -1.29
CA VAL A 89 -9.12 -17.20 -0.72
C VAL A 89 -8.49 -16.14 -1.62
N PRO A 90 -9.29 -15.26 -2.25
CA PRO A 90 -8.76 -14.15 -2.99
C PRO A 90 -7.77 -13.33 -2.13
N PRO A 91 -6.59 -12.95 -2.66
CA PRO A 91 -5.56 -12.25 -1.90
C PRO A 91 -6.10 -11.03 -1.13
N TYR A 92 -7.00 -10.30 -1.77
CA TYR A 92 -7.61 -9.09 -1.24
C TYR A 92 -8.50 -9.31 0.02
N LEU A 93 -8.87 -10.56 0.36
CA LEU A 93 -9.61 -10.88 1.58
C LEU A 93 -8.72 -11.27 2.76
N LEU A 94 -7.42 -11.50 2.54
CA LEU A 94 -6.49 -11.97 3.58
C LEU A 94 -6.40 -11.07 4.82
N PRO A 95 -6.44 -9.72 4.72
CA PRO A 95 -6.42 -8.86 5.90
C PRO A 95 -7.59 -9.10 6.86
N PHE A 96 -8.76 -9.47 6.35
CA PHE A 96 -10.00 -9.57 7.12
C PHE A 96 -10.24 -10.92 7.79
N LEU A 97 -9.47 -11.95 7.41
CA LEU A 97 -9.67 -13.32 7.89
C LEU A 97 -8.87 -13.64 9.16
N GLY A 98 -8.14 -12.68 9.72
CA GLY A 98 -7.57 -12.76 11.09
C GLY A 98 -6.53 -13.85 11.34
N GLY A 99 -6.23 -14.73 10.38
CA GLY A 99 -5.36 -15.89 10.57
C GLY A 99 -4.60 -16.26 9.29
N GLY A 100 -3.42 -15.66 9.13
CA GLY A 100 -2.44 -16.07 8.13
C GLY A 100 -1.05 -15.95 8.73
N ASN A 101 -0.14 -16.86 8.36
CA ASN A 101 1.28 -16.70 8.67
C ASN A 101 1.74 -15.37 8.07
N THR A 102 1.99 -14.37 8.91
CA THR A 102 2.58 -13.11 8.44
C THR A 102 4.08 -13.32 8.25
N ALA A 103 4.62 -12.77 7.17
CA ALA A 103 6.05 -12.69 6.97
C ALA A 103 6.62 -11.44 7.64
N ALA A 104 7.87 -11.53 8.13
CA ALA A 104 8.62 -10.34 8.49
C ALA A 104 9.01 -9.55 7.22
N VAL A 105 8.93 -8.23 7.31
CA VAL A 105 9.50 -7.32 6.31
C VAL A 105 11.01 -7.28 6.53
N THR A 106 11.77 -7.77 5.56
CA THR A 106 13.21 -8.02 5.68
C THR A 106 13.92 -7.64 4.38
N ASP A 107 15.24 -7.51 4.45
CA ASP A 107 16.16 -7.17 3.36
C ASP A 107 16.04 -8.11 2.15
N ARG A 108 15.52 -9.33 2.34
CA ARG A 108 15.20 -10.27 1.26
C ARG A 108 14.30 -9.69 0.17
N PHE A 109 13.51 -8.65 0.47
CA PHE A 109 12.62 -7.97 -0.47
C PHE A 109 13.33 -6.92 -1.33
N VAL A 110 14.59 -6.58 -1.05
CA VAL A 110 15.38 -5.69 -1.91
C VAL A 110 15.50 -6.31 -3.32
N GLY A 111 15.24 -5.50 -4.34
CA GLY A 111 15.17 -5.91 -5.75
C GLY A 111 13.84 -6.54 -6.17
N TRP A 112 12.89 -6.74 -5.26
CA TRP A 112 11.53 -7.17 -5.62
C TRP A 112 10.77 -5.99 -6.24
N TRP A 113 9.71 -6.26 -6.99
CA TRP A 113 8.93 -5.22 -7.65
C TRP A 113 7.46 -5.28 -7.25
N VAL A 114 6.81 -4.12 -7.22
CA VAL A 114 5.37 -3.98 -6.95
C VAL A 114 4.59 -4.32 -8.21
N SER A 115 3.89 -5.45 -8.21
CA SER A 115 3.16 -5.93 -9.38
C SER A 115 1.72 -5.46 -9.45
N ASP A 116 1.04 -5.49 -8.32
CA ASP A 116 -0.39 -5.22 -8.26
C ASP A 116 -0.72 -4.39 -7.03
N LEU A 117 -1.74 -3.55 -7.17
CA LEU A 117 -2.27 -2.73 -6.08
C LEU A 117 -3.76 -3.03 -5.95
N TYR A 118 -4.22 -3.20 -4.72
CA TYR A 118 -5.60 -3.50 -4.41
C TYR A 118 -6.15 -2.52 -3.38
N HIS A 119 -7.41 -2.17 -3.57
CA HIS A 119 -8.22 -1.51 -2.57
C HIS A 119 -9.42 -2.41 -2.27
N THR A 120 -9.70 -2.60 -0.98
CA THR A 120 -10.87 -3.37 -0.54
C THR A 120 -11.61 -2.65 0.54
N ARG A 121 -12.93 -2.80 0.49
CA ARG A 121 -13.85 -2.28 1.47
C ARG A 121 -14.78 -3.41 1.92
N GLY A 122 -14.74 -3.75 3.20
CA GLY A 122 -15.70 -4.63 3.83
C GLY A 122 -17.02 -3.92 4.12
N GLU A 123 -18.06 -4.70 4.45
CA GLU A 123 -19.41 -4.21 4.75
C GLU A 123 -19.47 -3.31 6.00
N THR A 124 -18.45 -3.36 6.87
CA THR A 124 -18.30 -2.47 8.03
C THR A 124 -17.24 -1.40 7.75
N PRO A 125 -17.44 -0.11 8.14
CA PRO A 125 -16.50 1.00 7.88
C PRO A 125 -15.06 0.77 8.37
N LEU A 126 -14.86 -0.09 9.37
CA LEU A 126 -13.55 -0.45 9.94
C LEU A 126 -12.78 -1.50 9.12
N ARG A 127 -13.23 -1.82 7.89
CA ARG A 127 -12.62 -2.85 7.05
C ARG A 127 -12.25 -2.30 5.67
N GLU A 128 -11.65 -1.12 5.63
CA GLU A 128 -10.97 -0.64 4.43
C GLU A 128 -9.50 -1.05 4.48
N ALA A 129 -8.96 -1.56 3.38
CA ALA A 129 -7.56 -1.96 3.30
C ALA A 129 -6.99 -1.65 1.91
N VAL A 130 -5.77 -1.14 1.90
CA VAL A 130 -4.95 -0.97 0.70
C VAL A 130 -3.83 -2.00 0.75
N MET A 131 -3.59 -2.66 -0.37
CA MET A 131 -2.60 -3.72 -0.46
C MET A 131 -1.71 -3.55 -1.69
N ALA A 132 -0.46 -3.97 -1.56
CA ALA A 132 0.48 -4.07 -2.67
C ALA A 132 1.01 -5.50 -2.76
N MET A 133 0.90 -6.11 -3.94
CA MET A 133 1.59 -7.36 -4.22
C MET A 133 3.01 -7.06 -4.67
N ILE A 134 3.99 -7.71 -4.05
CA ILE A 134 5.38 -7.69 -4.47
C ILE A 134 5.83 -9.06 -4.95
N ARG A 135 6.70 -9.06 -5.96
CA ARG A 135 7.23 -10.26 -6.60
C ARG A 135 8.75 -10.20 -6.68
N PRO A 136 9.43 -11.37 -6.64
CA PRO A 136 10.88 -11.41 -6.78
C PRO A 136 11.34 -10.82 -8.13
N PRO A 137 12.60 -10.37 -8.22
CA PRO A 137 13.16 -9.85 -9.47
C PRO A 137 13.04 -10.87 -10.59
N TRP A 138 12.83 -10.36 -11.81
CA TRP A 138 12.86 -11.14 -13.05
C TRP A 138 14.20 -11.88 -13.16
N LYS A 139 14.17 -13.21 -13.07
CA LYS A 139 15.35 -14.01 -13.36
C LYS A 139 15.47 -14.18 -14.87
N ARG A 140 16.71 -14.19 -15.37
CA ARG A 140 16.99 -14.44 -16.79
C ARG A 140 16.45 -15.85 -17.15
N GLY A 141 15.50 -15.92 -18.08
CA GLY A 141 14.83 -17.17 -18.48
C GLY A 141 13.48 -17.44 -17.82
N THR A 142 12.99 -16.56 -16.94
CA THR A 142 11.62 -16.60 -16.41
C THR A 142 10.64 -16.11 -17.46
N THR A 143 9.65 -16.92 -17.82
CA THR A 143 8.56 -16.47 -18.70
C THR A 143 7.63 -15.50 -17.96
N ARG A 144 6.80 -14.74 -18.69
CA ARG A 144 5.78 -13.88 -18.06
C ARG A 144 4.82 -14.70 -17.19
N GLU A 145 4.46 -15.90 -17.63
CA GLU A 145 3.64 -16.84 -16.86
C GLU A 145 4.30 -17.29 -15.55
N ASP A 146 5.63 -17.51 -15.56
CA ASP A 146 6.38 -17.84 -14.35
C ASP A 146 6.48 -16.65 -13.38
N ALA A 147 6.53 -15.43 -13.91
CA ALA A 147 6.55 -14.22 -13.09
C ALA A 147 5.17 -13.90 -12.50
N ASP A 148 4.10 -14.20 -13.24
CA ASP A 148 2.72 -14.05 -12.79
C ASP A 148 2.31 -15.18 -11.81
N ASN A 149 3.17 -16.18 -11.59
CA ASN A 149 2.95 -17.20 -10.58
C ASN A 149 3.09 -16.65 -9.15
N ASP A 150 1.98 -16.60 -8.42
CA ASP A 150 1.91 -16.13 -7.02
C ASP A 150 2.74 -16.96 -6.02
N ARG A 151 3.38 -18.05 -6.47
CA ARG A 151 4.16 -18.96 -5.62
C ARG A 151 5.13 -18.25 -4.69
N ASP A 152 5.83 -17.25 -5.19
CA ASP A 152 6.83 -16.49 -4.41
C ASP A 152 6.37 -15.06 -4.11
N ALA A 153 5.12 -14.73 -4.47
CA ALA A 153 4.56 -13.40 -4.24
C ALA A 153 4.20 -13.17 -2.77
N VAL A 154 4.30 -11.92 -2.36
CA VAL A 154 3.91 -11.47 -1.02
C VAL A 154 2.93 -10.33 -1.17
N LEU A 155 1.78 -10.44 -0.50
CA LEU A 155 0.81 -9.37 -0.40
C LEU A 155 1.09 -8.54 0.85
N LEU A 156 1.37 -7.27 0.67
CA LEU A 156 1.58 -6.29 1.72
C LEU A 156 0.26 -5.60 2.01
N HIS A 157 -0.19 -5.61 3.26
CA HIS A 157 -1.24 -4.73 3.74
C HIS A 157 -0.58 -3.42 4.17
N LEU A 158 -0.97 -2.33 3.51
CA LEU A 158 -0.39 -1.01 3.70
C LEU A 158 -1.17 -0.18 4.72
N ALA A 159 -0.48 0.74 5.37
CA ALA A 159 -1.08 1.66 6.33
C ALA A 159 -1.85 2.77 5.60
N LEU A 160 -3.19 2.62 5.50
CA LEU A 160 -4.05 3.53 4.76
C LEU A 160 -3.98 4.97 5.31
N ASP A 161 -3.93 5.13 6.62
CA ASP A 161 -3.76 6.41 7.30
C ASP A 161 -2.48 7.14 6.87
N ILE A 162 -1.34 6.43 6.84
CA ILE A 162 -0.06 7.00 6.39
C ILE A 162 -0.12 7.31 4.89
N LEU A 163 -0.73 6.45 4.08
CA LEU A 163 -0.88 6.72 2.64
C LEU A 163 -1.73 7.95 2.36
N LEU A 164 -2.83 8.13 3.08
CA LEU A 164 -3.68 9.32 2.96
C LEU A 164 -2.93 10.58 3.38
N TYR A 165 -2.15 10.49 4.45
CA TYR A 165 -1.30 11.60 4.87
C TYR A 165 -0.25 11.97 3.82
N LEU A 166 0.45 10.99 3.25
CA LEU A 166 1.47 11.24 2.22
C LEU A 166 0.85 11.85 0.95
N LEU A 167 -0.35 11.41 0.57
CA LEU A 167 -1.12 12.02 -0.52
C LEU A 167 -1.53 13.45 -0.19
N GLU A 168 -2.05 13.70 1.01
CA GLU A 168 -2.44 15.04 1.45
C GLU A 168 -1.24 16.00 1.45
N ASP A 169 -0.12 15.62 2.06
CA ASP A 169 1.11 16.42 2.11
C ASP A 169 1.65 16.74 0.70
N GLU A 170 1.64 15.76 -0.21
CA GLU A 170 2.05 16.00 -1.60
C GLU A 170 1.12 17.00 -2.30
N GLU A 171 -0.19 16.85 -2.15
CA GLU A 171 -1.17 17.74 -2.78
C GLU A 171 -1.12 19.15 -2.17
N ILE A 172 -0.98 19.29 -0.85
CA ILE A 172 -0.86 20.60 -0.17
C ILE A 172 0.34 21.38 -0.72
N ARG A 173 1.51 20.73 -0.87
CA ARG A 173 2.73 21.38 -1.38
C ARG A 173 2.62 21.91 -2.81
N ARG A 174 1.59 21.53 -3.57
CA ARG A 174 1.32 22.11 -4.90
C ARG A 174 0.64 23.47 -4.81
N TYR A 175 0.02 23.78 -3.67
CA TYR A 175 -0.76 24.99 -3.43
C TYR A 175 -0.15 25.91 -2.36
N GLU A 176 0.68 25.36 -1.47
CA GLU A 176 1.44 26.13 -0.49
C GLU A 176 2.92 26.30 -0.94
N PRO A 177 3.38 27.54 -1.19
CA PRO A 177 4.77 27.83 -1.58
C PRO A 177 5.77 27.79 -0.42
#